data_AF-A0A9D7CRF0-F1
#
_entry.id   AF-A0A9D7CRF0-F1
#
_cell.length_a   1.000
_cell.length_b   1.000
_cell.length_c   1.000
_cell.angle_alpha   90.00
_cell.angle_beta   90.00
_cell.angle_gamma   90.00
#
_symmetry.space_group_name_H-M   'P 1'
#
loop_
_entity.id
_entity.type
_entity.pdbx_description
1 polymer ?
#
loop_
_entity_poly.entity_id
_entity_poly.type
_entity_poly.pdbx_seq_one_letter_code
_entity_poly.pdbx_strand_id
1 'polypeptide(L)'
;MSRLGAWFARLGILHERIEPGCPQQNGRHERMHRTLKAETTRPAARTLLGQQERFDAWRSCFNEERPHEALGVEPQPARTSLRRASGRGECPARLPPADMTRPVWKEALSRSIGVGASA
;
A
#
# COMPACT_ATOMS: atom_id res chain seq x y z
N MET A 1 -10.62 2.85 -17.91
CA MET A 1 -10.16 2.93 -16.50
C MET A 1 -11.29 2.50 -15.56
N SER A 2 -10.99 1.77 -14.49
CA SER A 2 -12.01 1.39 -13.48
C SER A 2 -12.38 2.58 -12.58
N ARG A 3 -13.57 2.54 -11.97
CA ARG A 3 -14.04 3.57 -11.01
C ARG A 3 -13.04 3.81 -9.86
N LEU A 4 -12.40 2.75 -9.37
CA LEU A 4 -11.36 2.81 -8.34
C LEU A 4 -10.07 3.49 -8.85
N GLY A 5 -9.67 3.23 -10.11
CA GLY A 5 -8.51 3.88 -10.71
C GLY A 5 -8.69 5.39 -10.87
N ALA A 6 -9.88 5.82 -11.31
CA ALA A 6 -10.23 7.23 -11.37
C ALA A 6 -10.23 7.90 -9.99
N TRP A 7 -10.65 7.16 -8.95
CA TRP A 7 -10.62 7.63 -7.57
C TRP A 7 -9.19 7.85 -7.05
N PHE A 8 -8.29 6.88 -7.25
CA PHE A 8 -6.87 7.04 -6.88
C PHE A 8 -6.21 8.19 -7.62
N ALA A 9 -6.50 8.34 -8.91
CA ALA A 9 -5.93 9.42 -9.69
C ALA A 9 -6.39 10.81 -9.16
N ARG A 10 -7.65 10.95 -8.72
CA ARG A 10 -8.15 12.19 -8.06
C ARG A 10 -7.43 12.50 -6.74
N LEU A 11 -6.94 11.49 -6.05
CA LEU A 11 -6.12 11.65 -4.84
C LEU A 11 -4.63 11.91 -5.16
N GLY A 12 -4.24 11.91 -6.44
CA GLY A 12 -2.84 11.99 -6.85
C GLY A 12 -2.06 10.73 -6.47
N ILE A 13 -2.69 9.56 -6.61
CA ILE A 13 -2.09 8.24 -6.40
C ILE A 13 -2.05 7.52 -7.76
N LEU A 14 -0.85 7.15 -8.20
CA LEU A 14 -0.66 6.34 -9.39
C LEU A 14 -0.78 4.86 -9.01
N HIS A 15 -1.64 4.12 -9.71
CA HIS A 15 -1.79 2.69 -9.50
C HIS A 15 -0.83 1.93 -10.42
N GLU A 16 0.24 1.38 -9.85
CA GLU A 16 1.14 0.46 -10.54
C GLU A 16 0.60 -0.96 -10.45
N ARG A 17 0.49 -1.63 -11.60
CA ARG A 17 0.00 -3.01 -11.70
C ARG A 17 1.16 -3.92 -12.03
N ILE A 18 1.11 -5.14 -11.50
CA ILE A 18 2.00 -6.20 -11.93
C ILE A 18 1.69 -6.63 -13.37
N GLU A 19 2.70 -7.21 -14.00
CA GLU A 19 2.57 -7.83 -15.31
C GLU A 19 1.68 -9.09 -15.23
N PRO A 20 0.84 -9.34 -16.24
CA PRO A 20 0.06 -10.57 -16.30
C PRO A 20 0.97 -11.80 -16.25
N GLY A 21 0.70 -12.72 -15.31
CA GLY A 21 1.48 -13.95 -15.17
C GLY A 21 2.80 -13.81 -14.42
N CYS A 22 3.07 -12.67 -13.76
CA CYS A 22 4.30 -12.42 -13.01
C CYS A 22 4.08 -12.37 -11.48
N PRO A 23 3.69 -13.48 -10.81
CA PRO A 23 3.45 -13.50 -9.36
C PRO A 23 4.71 -13.15 -8.54
N GLN A 24 5.91 -13.34 -9.10
CA GLN A 24 7.18 -13.03 -8.46
C GLN A 24 7.29 -11.55 -8.07
N GLN A 25 6.61 -10.65 -8.79
CA GLN A 25 6.55 -9.22 -8.48
C GLN A 25 5.85 -8.94 -7.14
N ASN A 26 5.04 -9.87 -6.62
CA ASN A 26 4.36 -9.77 -5.33
C ASN A 26 5.02 -10.59 -4.20
N GLY A 27 6.20 -11.18 -4.43
CA GLY A 27 6.79 -12.15 -3.50
C GLY A 27 6.97 -11.64 -2.06
N ARG A 28 7.24 -10.34 -1.88
CA ARG A 28 7.33 -9.72 -0.54
C ARG A 28 5.99 -9.71 0.18
N HIS A 29 4.92 -9.32 -0.51
CA HIS A 29 3.56 -9.31 0.05
C HIS A 29 3.07 -10.75 0.34
N GLU A 30 3.38 -11.70 -0.54
CA GLU A 30 3.03 -13.10 -0.33
C GLU A 30 3.75 -13.71 0.88
N ARG A 31 5.05 -13.42 1.06
CA ARG A 31 5.81 -13.84 2.24
C ARG A 31 5.25 -13.22 3.51
N MET A 32 4.93 -11.93 3.49
CA MET A 32 4.28 -11.24 4.62
C MET A 32 2.95 -11.92 5.00
N HIS A 33 2.08 -12.20 4.02
CA HIS A 33 0.81 -12.89 4.28
C HIS A 33 1.00 -14.30 4.84
N ARG A 34 2.04 -15.02 4.42
CA ARG A 34 2.37 -16.34 4.96
C ARG A 34 2.71 -16.26 6.45
N THR A 35 3.58 -15.33 6.82
CA THR A 35 3.99 -15.11 8.22
C THR A 35 2.81 -14.68 9.08
N LEU A 36 2.01 -13.71 8.61
CA LEU A 36 0.79 -13.28 9.30
C LEU A 36 -0.12 -14.46 9.64
N LYS A 37 -0.43 -15.31 8.65
CA LYS A 37 -1.30 -16.47 8.86
C LYS A 37 -0.68 -17.48 9.83
N ALA A 38 0.61 -17.78 9.67
CA ALA A 38 1.29 -18.72 10.54
C ALA A 38 1.23 -18.30 12.02
N GLU A 39 1.38 -17.01 12.29
CA GLU A 39 1.50 -16.48 13.66
C GLU A 39 0.15 -16.12 14.30
N THR A 40 -0.88 -15.78 13.52
CA THR A 40 -2.14 -15.24 14.07
C THR A 40 -3.35 -16.16 13.91
N THR A 41 -3.31 -17.15 13.02
CA THR A 41 -4.49 -17.97 12.69
C THR A 41 -4.38 -19.43 13.12
N ARG A 42 -3.36 -19.81 13.93
CA ARG A 42 -3.13 -21.20 14.37
C ARG A 42 -2.80 -21.29 15.88
N PRO A 43 -3.76 -21.66 16.75
CA PRO A 43 -5.19 -21.75 16.47
C PRO A 43 -5.77 -20.37 16.20
N ALA A 44 -6.84 -20.27 15.39
CA ALA A 44 -7.55 -19.01 15.20
C ALA A 44 -8.19 -18.55 16.53
N ALA A 45 -8.40 -17.24 16.68
CA ALA A 45 -9.12 -16.72 17.83
C ALA A 45 -10.57 -17.21 17.82
N ARG A 46 -11.17 -17.32 19.01
CA ARG A 46 -12.56 -17.78 19.19
C ARG A 46 -13.60 -16.79 18.69
N THR A 47 -13.22 -15.51 18.53
CA THR A 47 -14.11 -14.42 18.13
C THR A 47 -13.42 -13.55 17.08
N LEU A 48 -14.22 -12.85 16.27
CA LEU A 48 -13.69 -11.88 15.30
C LEU A 48 -12.91 -10.76 15.98
N LEU A 49 -13.40 -10.27 17.14
CA LEU A 49 -12.71 -9.25 17.92
C LEU A 49 -11.34 -9.74 18.40
N GLY A 50 -11.26 -10.95 18.95
CA GLY A 50 -9.98 -11.53 19.38
C GLY A 50 -9.02 -11.80 18.21
N GLN A 51 -9.55 -12.04 17.00
CA GLN A 51 -8.71 -12.17 15.81
C GLN A 51 -8.17 -10.80 15.36
N GLN A 52 -8.98 -9.75 15.47
CA GLN A 52 -8.56 -8.38 15.18
C GLN A 52 -7.47 -7.91 16.15
N GLU A 53 -7.61 -8.18 17.45
CA GLU A 53 -6.58 -7.88 18.45
C GLU A 53 -5.24 -8.56 18.12
N ARG A 54 -5.27 -9.82 17.67
CA ARG A 54 -4.08 -10.54 17.22
C ARG A 54 -3.47 -9.93 15.96
N PHE A 55 -4.28 -9.48 15.01
CA PHE A 55 -3.79 -8.79 13.83
C PHE A 55 -3.19 -7.43 14.18
N ASP A 56 -3.77 -6.70 15.12
CA ASP A 56 -3.26 -5.40 15.57
C ASP A 56 -1.93 -5.56 16.29
N ALA A 57 -1.81 -6.53 17.20
CA ALA A 57 -0.55 -6.87 17.87
C ALA A 57 0.53 -7.32 16.87
N TRP A 58 0.16 -8.17 15.91
CA TRP A 58 1.08 -8.59 14.84
C TRP A 58 1.53 -7.42 13.99
N ARG A 59 0.63 -6.49 13.64
CA ARG A 59 0.95 -5.29 12.86
C ARG A 59 1.93 -4.38 13.61
N SER A 60 1.75 -4.18 14.91
CA SER A 60 2.68 -3.42 15.73
C SER A 60 4.06 -4.09 15.73
N CYS A 61 4.16 -5.37 16.07
CA CYS A 61 5.44 -6.10 16.05
C CYS A 61 6.10 -6.08 14.65
N PHE A 62 5.32 -6.32 13.60
CA PHE A 62 5.82 -6.33 12.23
C PHE A 62 6.35 -4.96 11.79
N ASN A 63 5.67 -3.87 12.12
CA ASN A 63 6.06 -2.53 11.68
C ASN A 63 7.10 -1.85 12.58
N GLU A 64 7.12 -2.20 13.87
CA GLU A 64 7.86 -1.45 14.90
C GLU A 64 9.05 -2.22 15.48
N GLU A 65 9.00 -3.55 15.47
CA GLU A 65 9.99 -4.39 16.16
C GLU A 65 10.81 -5.28 15.22
N ARG A 66 10.29 -5.63 14.04
CA ARG A 66 11.01 -6.50 13.09
C ARG A 66 11.99 -5.69 12.24
N PRO A 67 13.27 -6.10 12.15
CA PRO A 67 14.23 -5.46 11.27
C PRO A 67 13.88 -5.78 9.80
N HIS A 68 13.65 -4.74 9.00
CA HIS A 68 13.39 -4.89 7.58
C HIS A 68 14.66 -4.54 6.80
N GLU A 69 15.19 -5.47 6.01
CA GLU A 69 16.38 -5.27 5.18
C GLU A 69 16.24 -4.06 4.23
N ALA A 70 15.02 -3.82 3.73
CA ALA A 70 14.71 -2.67 2.88
C ALA A 70 14.86 -1.30 3.59
N LEU A 71 14.94 -1.30 4.92
CA LEU A 71 15.10 -0.12 5.78
C LEU A 71 16.50 -0.05 6.45
N GLY A 72 17.43 -0.94 6.09
CA GLY A 72 18.80 -0.92 6.64
C GLY A 72 18.99 -1.73 7.92
N VAL A 73 18.14 -2.73 8.19
CA VAL A 73 18.30 -3.73 9.26
C VAL A 73 18.05 -3.22 10.70
N GLU A 74 17.73 -1.94 10.91
CA GLU A 74 17.24 -1.49 12.22
C GLU A 74 15.75 -1.81 12.43
N PRO A 75 15.35 -2.34 13.60
CA PRO A 75 13.97 -2.32 14.05
C PRO A 75 13.61 -0.88 14.40
N GLN A 76 13.04 -0.16 13.43
CA GLN A 76 12.56 1.19 13.67
C GLN A 76 11.17 1.09 14.31
N PRO A 77 10.94 1.62 15.54
CA PRO A 77 9.58 1.91 15.96
C PRO A 77 8.98 2.74 14.83
N ALA A 78 7.82 2.32 14.34
CA ALA A 78 7.19 2.83 13.13
C ALA A 78 7.57 4.29 12.96
N ARG A 79 8.16 4.64 11.81
CA ARG A 79 8.47 6.01 11.41
C ARG A 79 7.16 6.82 11.35
N THR A 80 6.63 7.10 12.53
CA THR A 80 5.50 7.95 12.89
C THR A 80 5.91 9.41 12.74
N SER A 81 7.17 9.70 12.43
CA SER A 81 7.65 11.04 12.10
C SER A 81 7.70 11.34 10.60
N LEU A 82 7.42 10.38 9.71
CA LEU A 82 7.16 10.66 8.29
C LEU A 82 5.77 10.21 7.83
N ARG A 83 4.77 10.28 8.73
CA ARG A 83 3.63 11.10 8.31
C ARG A 83 4.15 12.53 8.31
N ARG A 84 5.00 12.89 7.33
CA ARG A 84 5.01 14.26 6.84
C ARG A 84 3.54 14.43 6.57
N ALA A 85 2.84 15.26 7.35
CA ALA A 85 1.47 15.58 7.05
C ALA A 85 1.52 15.87 5.57
N SER A 86 1.01 14.93 4.76
CA SER A 86 0.88 15.23 3.37
C SER A 86 0.05 16.50 3.43
N GLY A 87 0.39 17.56 2.71
CA GLY A 87 -0.53 18.70 2.63
C GLY A 87 -1.95 18.24 2.23
N ARG A 88 -2.10 17.00 1.75
CA ARG A 88 -3.29 16.16 1.84
C ARG A 88 -3.66 15.94 3.32
N GLY A 89 -4.48 16.83 3.88
CA GLY A 89 -5.10 16.68 5.21
C GLY A 89 -5.91 15.37 5.33
N GLU A 90 -6.85 15.33 6.27
CA GLU A 90 -7.78 14.19 6.38
C GLU A 90 -8.34 13.81 5.01
N CYS A 91 -8.47 12.51 4.75
CA CYS A 91 -9.05 11.98 3.52
C CYS A 91 -10.37 12.73 3.27
N PRO A 92 -10.47 13.56 2.21
CA PRO A 92 -11.54 14.52 2.15
C PRO A 92 -12.85 13.76 1.93
N ALA A 93 -13.87 14.07 2.74
CA ALA A 93 -15.21 13.48 2.63
C ALA A 93 -15.81 13.65 1.21
N ARG A 94 -15.31 14.63 0.47
CA ARG A 94 -15.59 14.87 -0.95
C ARG A 94 -14.28 14.96 -1.73
N LEU A 95 -14.16 14.18 -2.80
CA LEU A 95 -12.98 14.24 -3.66
C LEU A 95 -12.79 15.64 -4.25
N PRO A 96 -11.55 16.13 -4.35
CA PRO A 96 -11.28 17.38 -5.06
C PRO A 96 -11.83 17.27 -6.50
N PRO A 97 -12.28 18.40 -7.09
CA PRO A 97 -12.67 18.43 -8.49
C PRO A 97 -11.54 17.86 -9.34
N ALA A 98 -11.90 17.20 -10.44
CA ALA A 98 -10.93 16.58 -11.34
C ALA A 98 -10.11 17.68 -12.02
N ASP A 99 -9.05 18.12 -11.37
CA ASP A 99 -8.13 19.10 -11.92
C ASP A 99 -7.08 18.37 -12.76
N MET A 100 -7.29 18.37 -14.08
CA MET A 100 -6.45 17.70 -15.08
C MET A 100 -5.09 18.40 -15.29
N THR A 101 -4.82 19.52 -14.60
CA THR A 101 -3.56 20.27 -14.75
C THR A 101 -2.43 19.76 -13.85
N ARG A 102 -2.73 18.90 -12.86
CA ARG A 102 -1.69 18.32 -11.98
C ARG A 102 -0.75 17.37 -12.74
N PRO A 103 0.56 17.40 -12.48
CA PRO A 103 1.57 16.63 -13.23
C PRO A 103 1.32 15.12 -13.20
N VAL A 104 0.73 14.62 -12.12
CA VAL A 104 0.37 13.20 -11.94
C VAL A 104 -0.56 12.68 -13.04
N TRP A 105 -1.38 13.54 -13.67
CA TRP A 105 -2.29 13.13 -14.74
C TRP A 105 -1.59 12.95 -16.09
N LYS A 106 -0.57 13.75 -16.40
CA LYS A 106 0.21 13.59 -17.63
C LYS A 106 0.94 12.25 -17.63
N GLU A 107 1.52 11.89 -16.48
CA GLU A 107 2.22 10.62 -16.31
C GLU A 107 1.26 9.42 -16.27
N ALA A 108 0.12 9.55 -15.56
CA ALA A 108 -0.92 8.51 -15.54
C ALA A 108 -1.55 8.26 -16.91
N LEU A 109 -1.79 9.31 -17.70
CA LEU A 109 -2.25 9.18 -19.09
C LEU A 109 -1.18 8.47 -19.92
N SER A 110 0.07 8.94 -19.89
CA SER A 110 1.18 8.34 -20.65
C SER A 110 1.37 6.84 -20.36
N ARG A 111 1.27 6.42 -19.08
CA ARG A 111 1.38 5.01 -18.68
C ARG A 111 0.12 4.18 -18.97
N SER A 112 -1.06 4.80 -19.07
CA SER A 112 -2.30 4.09 -19.41
C SER A 112 -2.50 3.87 -20.92
N ILE A 113 -1.86 4.68 -21.77
CA ILE A 113 -2.02 4.63 -23.23
C ILE A 113 -1.03 3.63 -23.88
N GLY A 114 -0.09 3.04 -23.12
CA GLY A 114 0.79 2.01 -23.65
C GLY A 114 1.61 2.49 -24.85
N VAL A 115 2.04 3.76 -24.86
CA VAL A 115 3.03 4.19 -25.84
C VAL A 115 4.37 3.65 -25.34
N GLY A 116 4.76 2.50 -25.89
CA GLY A 116 6.11 1.98 -25.74
C GLY A 116 7.09 3.06 -26.16
N ALA A 117 7.84 3.58 -25.20
CA ALA A 117 9.06 4.33 -25.48
C ALA A 117 10.10 3.32 -25.99
N SER A 118 10.08 3.07 -27.30
CA SER A 118 11.27 2.61 -28.01
C SER A 118 12.15 3.82 -28.26
N ALA A 119 13.28 3.87 -27.57
CA ALA A 119 14.50 4.55 -28.01
C ALA A 119 15.68 3.80 -27.41
#